data_AF-A0A964KAK5-F1
#
_entry.id   AF-A0A964KAK5-F1
#
_cell.length_a   1.000
_cell.length_b   1.000
_cell.length_c   1.000
_cell.angle_alpha   90.00
_cell.angle_beta   90.00
_cell.angle_gamma   90.00
#
_symmetry.space_group_name_H-M   'P 1'
#
loop_
_entity.id
_entity.type
_entity.pdbx_description
1 polymer ?
#
loop_
_entity_poly.entity_id
_entity_poly.type
_entity_poly.pdbx_seq_one_letter_code
_entity_poly.pdbx_strand_id
1 'polypeptide(L)'
;MVLWFEHDLFCQANLLYVAAWYRQRRKRSALSLVSRKTLGGVTPEQLAAWYPQRRSLLPAHISMAAEAWDACCAPTVAPLEALLCRRLQFAGLSAALQAHLDRLLTPEDGLDRIERAVLWLITIGFTEFGELFEAFGRAEPVYGLGD
;
A
#
# COMPACT_ATOMS: atom_id res chain seq x y z
N MET A 1 5.17 20.04 -3.06
CA MET A 1 5.37 19.00 -2.02
C MET A 1 5.80 17.72 -2.72
N VAL A 2 6.79 17.01 -2.19
CA VAL A 2 7.26 15.74 -2.75
C VAL A 2 6.93 14.63 -1.76
N LEU A 3 6.17 13.65 -2.23
CA LEU A 3 5.81 12.44 -1.50
C LEU A 3 6.80 11.33 -1.82
N TRP A 4 7.13 10.52 -0.83
CA TRP A 4 7.99 9.36 -0.95
C TRP A 4 7.24 8.17 -0.36
N PHE A 5 6.95 7.18 -1.20
CA PHE A 5 6.19 6.00 -0.77
C PHE A 5 6.73 4.74 -1.43
N GLU A 6 6.64 3.66 -0.68
CA GLU A 6 6.91 2.31 -1.15
C GLU A 6 5.69 1.70 -1.86
N HIS A 7 5.82 0.45 -2.30
CA HIS A 7 4.78 -0.24 -3.10
C HIS A 7 3.88 -1.16 -2.28
N ASP A 8 4.12 -1.31 -0.99
CA ASP A 8 3.30 -2.09 -0.05
C ASP A 8 1.98 -1.37 0.30
N LEU A 9 1.07 -2.10 0.93
CA LEU A 9 -0.24 -1.64 1.33
C LEU A 9 -0.19 -0.49 2.32
N PHE A 10 0.71 -0.50 3.29
CA PHE A 10 0.81 0.57 4.28
C PHE A 10 1.16 1.91 3.62
N CYS A 11 2.20 1.92 2.79
CA CYS A 11 2.60 3.09 2.02
C CYS A 11 1.54 3.53 1.02
N GLN A 12 0.93 2.59 0.28
CA GLN A 12 -0.11 2.92 -0.68
C GLN A 12 -1.36 3.50 0.00
N ALA A 13 -1.81 2.95 1.13
CA ALA A 13 -2.95 3.50 1.87
C ALA A 13 -2.70 4.96 2.31
N ASN A 14 -1.49 5.26 2.80
CA ASN A 14 -1.09 6.62 3.16
C ASN A 14 -1.04 7.56 1.94
N LEU A 15 -0.53 7.10 0.80
CA LEU A 15 -0.55 7.86 -0.46
C LEU A 15 -1.98 8.20 -0.88
N LEU A 16 -2.89 7.22 -0.84
CA LEU A 16 -4.30 7.41 -1.18
C LEU A 16 -4.96 8.46 -0.27
N TYR A 17 -4.77 8.33 1.04
CA TYR A 17 -5.30 9.27 2.03
C TYR A 17 -4.78 10.70 1.80
N VAL A 18 -3.47 10.87 1.64
CA VAL A 18 -2.87 12.18 1.42
C VAL A 18 -3.39 12.82 0.14
N ALA A 19 -3.56 12.04 -0.94
CA ALA A 19 -4.14 12.52 -2.19
C ALA A 19 -5.61 12.92 -2.02
N ALA A 20 -6.41 12.12 -1.30
CA ALA A 20 -7.80 12.42 -0.99
C ALA A 20 -7.93 13.73 -0.19
N TRP A 21 -7.12 13.88 0.85
CA TRP A 21 -7.04 15.09 1.66
C TRP A 21 -6.60 16.30 0.83
N TYR A 22 -5.59 16.12 -0.04
CA TYR A 22 -5.08 17.16 -0.92
C TYR A 22 -6.17 17.70 -1.86
N ARG A 23 -6.99 16.79 -2.42
CA ARG A 23 -8.16 17.11 -3.26
C ARG A 23 -9.18 17.95 -2.49
N GLN A 24 -9.56 17.52 -1.28
CA GLN A 24 -10.57 18.20 -0.45
C GLN A 24 -10.15 19.63 -0.09
N ARG A 25 -8.86 19.86 0.18
CA ARG A 25 -8.31 21.18 0.53
C ARG A 25 -8.14 22.12 -0.67
N ARG A 26 -8.49 21.69 -1.89
CA ARG A 26 -8.36 22.44 -3.17
C ARG A 26 -6.99 23.13 -3.32
N LYS A 27 -5.93 22.47 -2.84
CA LYS A 27 -4.57 23.03 -2.90
C LYS A 27 -4.14 23.10 -4.37
N ARG A 28 -3.48 24.20 -4.73
CA ARG A 28 -2.98 24.47 -6.09
C ARG A 28 -1.48 24.27 -6.25
N SER A 29 -0.79 23.85 -5.19
CA SER A 29 0.66 23.61 -5.25
C SER A 29 0.98 22.36 -6.06
N ALA A 30 2.16 22.29 -6.68
CA ALA A 30 2.56 21.07 -7.35
C ALA A 30 2.77 19.94 -6.32
N LEU A 31 2.16 18.78 -6.59
CA LEU A 31 2.37 17.54 -5.86
C LEU A 31 3.14 16.58 -6.77
N SER A 32 4.18 15.95 -6.24
CA SER A 32 4.96 14.96 -6.98
C SER A 32 5.28 13.76 -6.11
N LEU A 33 5.50 12.62 -6.73
CA LEU A 33 5.73 11.34 -6.08
C LEU A 33 7.04 10.71 -6.52
N VAL A 34 7.87 10.31 -5.57
CA VAL A 34 8.90 9.28 -5.75
C VAL A 34 8.31 7.96 -5.27
N SER A 35 8.22 6.99 -6.18
CA SER A 35 7.69 5.65 -5.92
C SER A 35 8.83 4.63 -6.05
N ARG A 36 9.03 3.81 -5.03
CA ARG A 36 10.09 2.77 -4.98
C ARG A 36 9.54 1.47 -4.42
N LYS A 37 10.25 0.36 -4.69
CA LYS A 37 9.92 -0.92 -4.06
C LYS A 37 10.31 -0.93 -2.58
N THR A 38 11.40 -0.26 -2.23
CA THR A 38 11.83 -0.03 -0.85
C THR A 38 12.64 1.27 -0.76
N LEU A 39 12.51 1.94 0.39
CA LEU A 39 13.25 3.09 0.89
C LEU A 39 14.09 2.70 2.12
N GLY A 40 13.98 1.47 2.61
CA GLY A 40 14.82 0.95 3.69
C GLY A 40 16.29 0.76 3.27
N GLY A 41 17.21 1.14 4.15
CA GLY A 41 18.65 0.92 3.95
C GLY A 41 19.29 1.74 2.82
N VAL A 42 18.64 2.81 2.37
CA VAL A 42 19.11 3.63 1.24
C VAL A 42 20.09 4.71 1.70
N THR A 43 21.12 4.96 0.88
CA THR A 43 22.11 6.00 1.19
C THR A 43 21.62 7.39 0.77
N PRO A 44 22.18 8.47 1.35
CA PRO A 44 21.89 9.84 0.91
C PRO A 44 22.11 10.07 -0.59
N GLU A 45 23.13 9.44 -1.18
CA GLU A 45 23.45 9.54 -2.61
C GLU A 45 22.37 8.87 -3.46
N GLN A 46 21.82 7.74 -3.02
CA GLN A 46 20.71 7.06 -3.71
C GLN A 46 19.44 7.90 -3.65
N LEU A 47 19.12 8.49 -2.49
CA LEU A 47 17.99 9.41 -2.34
C LEU A 47 18.15 10.62 -3.26
N ALA A 48 19.33 11.24 -3.30
CA ALA A 48 19.63 12.35 -4.19
C ALA A 48 19.46 11.97 -5.67
N ALA A 49 19.86 10.75 -6.07
CA ALA A 49 19.69 10.24 -7.42
C ALA A 49 18.23 9.93 -7.79
N TRP A 50 17.38 9.60 -6.81
CA TRP A 50 15.96 9.29 -7.02
C TRP A 50 15.07 10.53 -7.06
N TYR A 51 15.41 11.57 -6.30
CA TYR A 51 14.65 12.81 -6.26
C TYR A 51 14.32 13.43 -7.63
N PRO A 52 15.24 13.53 -8.61
CA PRO A 52 14.91 14.05 -9.95
C PRO A 52 13.96 13.14 -10.75
N GLN A 53 13.81 11.87 -10.36
CA GLN A 53 12.94 10.89 -11.03
C GLN A 53 11.48 10.95 -10.54
N ARG A 54 11.16 11.89 -9.63
CA ARG A 54 9.80 12.11 -9.13
C ARG A 54 8.84 12.43 -10.27
N ARG A 55 7.62 11.91 -10.18
CA ARG A 55 6.56 12.14 -11.18
C ARG A 55 5.57 13.17 -10.65
N SER A 56 5.11 14.06 -11.53
CA SER A 56 4.05 15.01 -11.18
C SER A 56 2.71 14.31 -11.03
N LEU A 57 2.00 14.54 -9.93
CA LEU A 57 0.64 14.04 -9.71
C LEU A 57 -0.38 15.01 -10.32
N LEU A 58 -0.71 14.75 -11.58
CA LEU A 58 -1.81 15.40 -12.31
C LEU A 58 -3.17 15.25 -11.58
N PRO A 59 -4.15 16.14 -11.85
CA PRO A 59 -5.50 16.07 -11.26
C PRO A 59 -6.20 14.71 -11.42
N ALA A 60 -5.95 14.00 -12.53
CA ALA A 60 -6.48 12.66 -12.77
C ALA A 60 -5.91 11.63 -11.78
N HIS A 61 -4.60 11.67 -11.48
CA HIS A 61 -3.98 10.79 -10.48
C HIS A 61 -4.57 11.04 -9.09
N ILE A 62 -4.74 12.31 -8.72
CA ILE A 62 -5.31 12.69 -7.42
C ILE A 62 -6.77 12.23 -7.31
N SER A 63 -7.54 12.35 -8.39
CA SER A 63 -8.94 11.91 -8.42
C SER A 63 -9.05 10.39 -8.30
N MET A 64 -8.22 9.63 -9.03
CA MET A 64 -8.13 8.17 -8.91
C MET A 64 -7.73 7.74 -7.50
N ALA A 65 -6.71 8.38 -6.91
CA ALA A 65 -6.25 8.04 -5.58
C ALA A 65 -7.32 8.28 -4.51
N ALA A 66 -8.08 9.36 -4.67
CA ALA A 66 -9.17 9.67 -3.75
C ALA A 66 -10.37 8.72 -3.92
N GLU A 67 -10.70 8.33 -5.15
CA GLU A 67 -11.68 7.27 -5.41
C GLU A 67 -11.25 5.93 -4.79
N ALA A 68 -9.96 5.59 -4.92
CA ALA A 68 -9.41 4.39 -4.30
C ALA A 68 -9.47 4.45 -2.77
N TRP A 69 -9.17 5.61 -2.17
CA TRP A 69 -9.35 5.84 -0.74
C TRP A 69 -10.80 5.61 -0.31
N ASP A 70 -11.76 6.22 -1.02
CA ASP A 70 -13.19 6.10 -0.73
C ASP A 70 -13.64 4.62 -0.83
N ALA A 71 -13.10 3.86 -1.79
CA ALA A 71 -13.36 2.42 -1.93
C ALA A 71 -12.78 1.58 -0.78
N CYS A 72 -11.57 1.88 -0.31
CA CYS A 72 -10.97 1.21 0.85
C CYS A 72 -11.75 1.46 2.15
N CYS A 73 -12.37 2.64 2.28
CA CYS A 73 -13.15 3.02 3.46
C CYS A 73 -14.64 2.63 3.37
N ALA A 74 -15.07 2.03 2.27
CA ALA A 74 -16.47 1.64 2.09
C ALA A 74 -16.89 0.54 3.08
N PRO A 75 -18.17 0.50 3.51
CA PRO A 75 -18.66 -0.51 4.44
C PRO A 75 -18.76 -1.92 3.83
N THR A 76 -18.55 -2.05 2.52
CA THR A 76 -18.61 -3.32 1.78
C THR A 76 -17.42 -3.38 0.83
N VAL A 77 -17.00 -4.58 0.43
CA VAL A 77 -15.88 -4.77 -0.49
C VAL A 77 -16.20 -4.47 -1.96
N ALA A 78 -17.49 -4.38 -2.33
CA ALA A 78 -17.91 -4.23 -3.72
C ALA A 78 -17.25 -3.05 -4.48
N PRO A 79 -17.09 -1.84 -3.88
CA PRO A 79 -16.35 -0.75 -4.53
C PRO A 79 -14.87 -1.07 -4.77
N LEU A 80 -14.24 -1.79 -3.84
CA LEU A 80 -12.84 -2.22 -3.95
C LEU A 80 -12.68 -3.26 -5.06
N GLU A 81 -13.58 -4.24 -5.14
CA GLU A 81 -13.61 -5.25 -6.22
C GLU A 81 -13.78 -4.59 -7.60
N ALA A 82 -14.75 -3.67 -7.73
CA ALA A 82 -14.98 -2.94 -8.98
C ALA A 82 -13.77 -2.09 -9.38
N LEU A 83 -13.06 -1.52 -8.41
CA LEU A 83 -11.85 -0.75 -8.66
C LEU A 83 -10.69 -1.64 -9.16
N LEU A 84 -10.56 -2.86 -8.64
CA LEU A 84 -9.54 -3.82 -9.05
C LEU A 84 -9.72 -4.31 -10.50
N CYS A 85 -10.94 -4.22 -11.06
CA CYS A 85 -11.18 -4.47 -12.48
C CYS A 85 -10.64 -3.38 -13.43
N ARG A 86 -10.12 -2.26 -12.91
CA ARG A 86 -9.63 -1.13 -13.69
C ARG A 86 -8.10 -1.09 -13.73
N ARG A 87 -7.57 -0.42 -14.76
CA ARG A 87 -6.13 -0.11 -14.82
C ARG A 87 -5.78 1.03 -13.84
N LEU A 88 -5.05 0.70 -12.79
CA LEU A 88 -4.55 1.66 -11.80
C LEU A 88 -3.19 2.24 -12.24
N GLN A 89 -2.96 3.52 -11.93
CA GLN A 89 -1.80 4.28 -12.43
C GLN A 89 -0.60 4.30 -11.49
N PHE A 90 -0.79 3.92 -10.22
CA PHE A 90 0.27 3.87 -9.22
C PHE A 90 0.95 2.50 -9.21
N ALA A 91 2.28 2.49 -9.18
CA ALA A 91 3.04 1.24 -9.09
C ALA A 91 2.77 0.59 -7.72
N GLY A 92 2.53 -0.73 -7.72
CA GLY A 92 2.20 -1.48 -6.50
C GLY A 92 0.74 -1.39 -6.06
N LEU A 93 -0.03 -0.38 -6.50
CA LEU A 93 -1.37 -0.14 -5.97
C LEU A 93 -2.34 -1.31 -6.20
N SER A 94 -2.33 -1.96 -7.37
CA SER A 94 -3.19 -3.14 -7.60
C SER A 94 -2.87 -4.29 -6.62
N ALA A 95 -1.58 -4.53 -6.35
CA ALA A 95 -1.17 -5.57 -5.41
C ALA A 95 -1.54 -5.21 -3.96
N ALA A 96 -1.31 -3.95 -3.57
CA ALA A 96 -1.72 -3.42 -2.27
C ALA A 96 -3.24 -3.54 -2.07
N LEU A 97 -4.05 -3.09 -3.03
CA LEU A 97 -5.51 -3.17 -2.93
C LEU A 97 -6.02 -4.61 -2.94
N GLN A 98 -5.37 -5.52 -3.67
CA GLN A 98 -5.69 -6.95 -3.59
C GLN A 98 -5.38 -7.51 -2.19
N ALA A 99 -4.21 -7.20 -1.62
CA ALA A 99 -3.87 -7.59 -0.26
C ALA A 99 -4.85 -7.00 0.78
N HIS A 100 -5.32 -5.76 0.54
CA HIS A 100 -6.38 -5.18 1.35
C HIS A 100 -7.70 -5.96 1.24
N LEU A 101 -8.10 -6.38 0.05
CA LEU A 101 -9.28 -7.20 -0.15
C LEU A 101 -9.14 -8.57 0.54
N ASP A 102 -7.98 -9.21 0.39
CA ASP A 102 -7.69 -10.54 0.96
C ASP A 102 -7.72 -10.55 2.50
N ARG A 103 -7.43 -9.42 3.16
CA ARG A 103 -7.58 -9.29 4.63
C ARG A 103 -8.99 -8.90 5.10
N LEU A 104 -9.88 -8.50 4.19
CA LEU A 104 -11.28 -8.19 4.50
C LEU A 104 -12.19 -9.39 4.26
N LEU A 105 -11.80 -10.27 3.33
CA LEU A 105 -12.53 -11.47 3.00
C LEU A 105 -12.06 -12.62 3.88
N THR A 106 -12.99 -13.17 4.66
CA THR A 106 -12.76 -14.37 5.44
C THR A 106 -13.44 -15.55 4.76
N PRO A 107 -12.70 -16.59 4.34
CA PRO A 107 -13.26 -17.83 3.82
C PRO A 107 -14.07 -18.60 4.88
N GLU A 108 -14.71 -19.70 4.49
CA GLU A 108 -15.60 -20.50 5.36
C GLU A 108 -14.92 -21.01 6.65
N ASP A 109 -13.60 -21.19 6.62
CA ASP A 109 -12.82 -21.64 7.77
C ASP A 109 -12.47 -20.53 8.77
N GLY A 110 -12.91 -19.30 8.52
CA GLY A 110 -12.80 -18.20 9.47
C GLY A 110 -11.44 -17.51 9.52
N LEU A 111 -10.49 -17.85 8.64
CA LEU A 111 -9.13 -17.31 8.66
C LEU A 111 -8.85 -16.38 7.48
N ASP A 112 -8.51 -15.12 7.74
CA ASP A 112 -8.04 -14.22 6.68
C ASP A 112 -6.63 -14.60 6.18
N ARG A 113 -6.13 -13.89 5.17
CA ARG A 113 -4.80 -14.17 4.61
C ARG A 113 -3.65 -13.96 5.60
N ILE A 114 -3.73 -12.96 6.47
CA ILE A 114 -2.70 -12.65 7.47
C ILE A 114 -2.68 -13.78 8.52
N GLU A 115 -3.83 -14.13 9.06
CA GLU A 115 -3.97 -15.19 10.08
C GLU A 115 -3.45 -16.53 9.55
N ARG A 116 -3.80 -16.86 8.31
CA ARG A 116 -3.37 -18.10 7.65
C ARG A 116 -1.86 -18.15 7.44
N ALA A 117 -1.25 -17.05 7.02
CA ALA A 117 0.20 -16.95 6.86
C ALA A 117 0.92 -17.05 8.21
N VAL A 118 0.41 -16.40 9.25
CA VAL A 118 0.96 -16.49 10.62
C VAL A 118 0.87 -17.92 11.15
N LEU A 119 -0.28 -18.58 11.02
CA LEU A 119 -0.45 -19.97 11.47
C LEU A 119 0.49 -20.92 10.73
N TRP A 120 0.64 -20.75 9.41
CA TRP A 120 1.59 -21.53 8.63
C TRP A 120 3.04 -21.35 9.11
N LEU A 121 3.47 -20.11 9.38
CA LEU A 121 4.81 -19.83 9.91
C LEU A 121 5.05 -20.51 11.27
N ILE A 122 4.04 -20.53 12.14
CA ILE A 122 4.10 -21.26 13.41
C ILE A 122 4.28 -22.76 13.16
N THR A 123 3.54 -23.35 12.20
CA THR A 123 3.66 -24.79 11.89
C THR A 123 5.04 -25.22 11.39
N ILE A 124 5.82 -24.30 10.81
CA ILE A 124 7.18 -24.56 10.32
C ILE A 124 8.28 -24.14 11.30
N GLY A 125 7.92 -23.69 12.51
CA GLY A 125 8.85 -23.54 13.64
C GLY A 125 9.11 -22.11 14.13
N PHE A 126 8.45 -21.08 13.60
CA PHE A 126 8.57 -19.72 14.13
C PHE A 126 7.63 -19.53 15.33
N THR A 127 8.15 -19.68 16.55
CA THR A 127 7.34 -19.62 17.79
C THR A 127 7.56 -18.36 18.62
N GLU A 128 8.69 -17.68 18.46
CA GLU A 128 8.97 -16.41 19.13
C GLU A 128 8.47 -15.24 18.29
N PHE A 129 7.82 -14.25 18.93
CA PHE A 129 7.16 -13.15 18.23
C PHE A 129 8.10 -12.39 17.28
N GLY A 130 9.32 -12.08 17.72
CA GLY A 130 10.27 -11.33 16.88
C GLY A 130 10.64 -12.07 15.60
N GLU A 131 10.94 -13.37 15.72
CA GLU A 131 11.28 -14.22 14.58
C GLU A 131 10.08 -14.42 13.64
N LEU A 132 8.89 -14.61 14.21
CA LEU A 132 7.63 -14.75 13.50
C LEU A 132 7.27 -13.47 12.74
N PHE A 133 7.42 -12.31 13.37
CA PHE A 133 7.14 -11.00 12.78
C PHE A 133 8.08 -10.72 11.60
N GLU A 134 9.37 -10.97 11.76
CA GLU A 134 10.32 -10.84 10.66
C GLU A 134 10.05 -11.85 9.53
N ALA A 135 9.74 -13.10 9.88
CA ALA A 135 9.43 -14.14 8.89
C ALA A 135 8.16 -13.78 8.11
N PHE A 136 7.14 -13.25 8.78
CA PHE A 136 5.94 -12.72 8.13
C PHE A 136 6.27 -11.57 7.20
N GLY A 137 7.04 -10.57 7.65
CA GLY A 137 7.44 -9.42 6.82
C GLY A 137 8.17 -9.85 5.55
N ARG A 138 8.95 -10.94 5.60
CA ARG A 138 9.60 -11.54 4.40
C ARG A 138 8.63 -12.33 3.52
N ALA A 139 7.68 -13.06 4.12
CA ALA A 139 6.74 -13.91 3.39
C ALA A 139 5.62 -13.11 2.70
N GLU A 140 5.15 -12.06 3.35
CA GLU A 140 4.02 -11.23 2.93
C GLU A 140 4.42 -9.73 2.91
N PRO A 141 5.47 -9.34 2.16
CA PRO A 141 6.00 -7.97 2.17
C PRO A 141 5.01 -6.96 1.60
N VAL A 142 3.98 -7.41 0.88
CA VAL A 142 2.93 -6.56 0.33
C VAL A 142 2.14 -5.82 1.40
N TYR A 143 2.12 -6.28 2.65
CA TYR A 143 1.39 -5.58 3.71
C TYR A 143 2.18 -4.40 4.32
N GLY A 144 3.50 -4.37 4.19
CA GLY A 144 4.33 -3.30 4.77
C GLY A 144 4.25 -3.24 6.30
N LEU A 145 3.99 -4.38 6.97
CA LEU A 145 3.96 -4.42 8.42
C LEU A 145 5.38 -4.26 8.97
N GLY A 146 5.63 -3.17 9.69
CA GLY A 146 6.94 -2.83 10.25
C GLY A 146 7.54 -1.53 9.73
N ASP A 147 6.91 -0.88 8.73
CA ASP A 147 7.24 0.47 8.26
C ASP A 147 6.86 1.58 9.26
#